data_AF-A0A7I9VVC3-F1
#
_entry.id   AF-A0A7I9VVC3-F1
#
_cell.length_a   1.000
_cell.length_b   1.000
_cell.length_c   1.000
_cell.angle_alpha   90.00
_cell.angle_beta   90.00
_cell.angle_gamma   90.00
#
_symmetry.space_group_name_H-M   'P 1'
#
loop_
_entity.id
_entity.type
_entity.pdbx_description
1 polymer ?
#
loop_
_entity_poly.entity_id
_entity_poly.type
_entity_poly.pdbx_seq_one_letter_code
_entity_poly.pdbx_strand_id
1 'polypeptide(L)'
;MSTPAEPRIVVDTGGLLVTDDGRRVLVIDRRTGALAVTAFVLGVLTLVVGGFGVVALVTGTPSSTLGAMFTGVGVALALLTFLVVRKIQRRRCQPLGHCRPVAVIDRKLGLFSYRGGALVQLDQVQFARKLQIGPSSPKLVAVTPGGTLVLKRGNPFDGGIGGVDELLNSVARAK
;
A
#
# COMPACT_ATOMS: atom_id res chain seq x y z
N MET A 1 -21.66 23.91 17.72
CA MET A 1 -21.27 22.55 17.29
C MET A 1 -20.59 22.70 15.94
N SER A 2 -19.27 22.54 15.87
CA SER A 2 -18.54 22.67 14.60
C SER A 2 -18.67 21.38 13.80
N THR A 3 -19.26 21.45 12.61
CA THR A 3 -19.27 20.37 11.61
C THR A 3 -17.84 19.83 11.45
N PRO A 4 -17.61 18.50 11.54
CA PRO A 4 -16.27 17.97 11.32
C PRO A 4 -15.84 18.36 9.90
N ALA A 5 -14.71 19.05 9.80
CA ALA A 5 -14.15 19.43 8.52
C ALA A 5 -13.94 18.17 7.67
N GLU A 6 -14.30 18.26 6.39
CA GLU A 6 -14.21 17.12 5.49
C GLU A 6 -12.73 16.69 5.37
N PRO A 7 -12.39 15.41 5.63
CA PRO A 7 -11.01 14.96 5.65
C PRO A 7 -10.42 15.08 4.25
N ARG A 8 -9.50 16.05 4.08
CA ARG A 8 -8.83 16.31 2.81
C ARG A 8 -7.68 15.33 2.62
N ILE A 9 -7.59 14.73 1.45
CA ILE A 9 -6.44 13.89 1.11
C ILE A 9 -5.23 14.80 0.86
N VAL A 10 -4.17 14.63 1.66
CA VAL A 10 -2.91 15.36 1.52
C VAL A 10 -1.93 14.56 0.67
N VAL A 11 -1.88 13.24 0.88
CA VAL A 11 -1.05 12.33 0.07
C VAL A 11 -1.80 11.03 -0.18
N ASP A 12 -1.80 10.56 -1.42
CA ASP A 12 -2.19 9.21 -1.82
C ASP A 12 -1.05 8.57 -2.61
N THR A 13 -0.35 7.61 -2.02
CA THR A 13 0.68 6.82 -2.73
C THR A 13 0.12 5.54 -3.33
N GLY A 14 -1.20 5.38 -3.40
CA GLY A 14 -1.89 4.17 -3.83
C GLY A 14 -2.13 3.21 -2.67
N GLY A 15 -1.06 2.75 -2.02
CA GLY A 15 -1.12 1.84 -0.87
C GLY A 15 -1.15 2.52 0.50
N LEU A 16 -0.75 3.78 0.59
CA LEU A 16 -0.82 4.62 1.78
C LEU A 16 -1.60 5.88 1.48
N LEU A 17 -2.41 6.31 2.42
CA LEU A 17 -3.17 7.54 2.34
C LEU A 17 -2.95 8.35 3.61
N VAL A 18 -2.72 9.65 3.46
CA VAL A 18 -2.66 10.60 4.56
C VAL A 18 -3.77 11.62 4.34
N THR A 19 -4.66 11.74 5.32
CA THR A 19 -5.75 12.70 5.30
C THR A 19 -5.56 13.72 6.40
N ASP A 20 -6.00 14.95 6.17
CA ASP A 20 -5.97 16.04 7.13
C ASP A 20 -7.33 16.71 7.21
N ASP A 21 -7.89 16.80 8.41
CA ASP A 21 -9.14 17.51 8.72
C ASP A 21 -8.89 18.88 9.40
N GLY A 22 -7.64 19.35 9.42
CA GLY A 22 -7.22 20.59 10.07
C GLY A 22 -6.85 20.42 11.55
N ARG A 23 -7.43 19.44 12.25
CA ARG A 23 -7.06 19.11 13.64
C ARG A 23 -6.23 17.83 13.70
N ARG A 24 -6.66 16.81 12.97
CA ARG A 24 -6.12 15.46 12.97
C ARG A 24 -5.56 15.12 11.61
N VAL A 25 -4.39 14.50 11.65
CA VAL A 25 -3.80 13.86 10.48
C VAL A 25 -3.92 12.36 10.67
N LEU A 26 -4.62 11.69 9.76
CA LEU A 26 -4.83 10.25 9.78
C LEU A 26 -3.92 9.60 8.74
N VAL A 27 -3.21 8.56 9.16
CA VAL A 27 -2.38 7.73 8.30
C VAL A 27 -3.08 6.40 8.10
N ILE A 28 -3.50 6.12 6.88
CA ILE A 28 -4.31 4.97 6.50
C ILE A 28 -3.51 4.06 5.55
N ASP A 29 -3.30 2.80 5.95
CA ASP A 29 -2.72 1.77 5.07
C ASP A 29 -3.83 0.91 4.46
N ARG A 30 -3.95 0.94 3.12
CA ARG A 30 -4.95 0.16 2.37
C ARG A 30 -4.58 -1.34 2.29
N ARG A 31 -3.41 -1.73 2.82
CA ARG A 31 -2.89 -3.12 2.83
C ARG A 31 -2.92 -3.78 1.45
N THR A 32 -2.60 -3.01 0.42
CA THR A 32 -2.57 -3.48 -0.98
C THR A 32 -1.24 -4.11 -1.38
N GLY A 33 -0.17 -3.95 -0.59
CA GLY A 33 1.17 -4.41 -0.95
C GLY A 33 1.26 -5.89 -1.35
N ALA A 34 0.78 -6.81 -0.51
CA ALA A 34 0.82 -8.24 -0.85
C ALA A 34 0.03 -8.56 -2.13
N LEU A 35 -1.14 -7.94 -2.30
CA LEU A 35 -1.96 -8.11 -3.50
C LEU A 35 -1.24 -7.55 -4.74
N ALA A 36 -0.53 -6.44 -4.62
CA ALA A 36 0.21 -5.84 -5.73
C ALA A 36 1.38 -6.72 -6.19
N VAL A 37 2.11 -7.33 -5.25
CA VAL A 37 3.16 -8.33 -5.57
C VAL A 37 2.54 -9.54 -6.27
N THR A 38 1.43 -10.08 -5.73
CA THR A 38 0.73 -11.21 -6.35
C THR A 38 0.25 -10.87 -7.77
N ALA A 39 -0.34 -9.69 -7.98
CA ALA A 39 -0.78 -9.24 -9.29
C ALA A 39 0.38 -9.14 -10.28
N PHE A 40 1.52 -8.60 -9.84
CA PHE A 40 2.72 -8.50 -10.67
C PHE A 40 3.24 -9.88 -11.08
N VAL A 41 3.44 -10.78 -10.12
CA VAL A 41 3.93 -12.14 -10.39
C VAL A 41 2.99 -12.92 -11.31
N LEU A 42 1.68 -12.87 -11.05
CA LEU A 42 0.69 -13.52 -11.92
C LEU A 42 0.66 -12.91 -13.31
N GLY A 43 0.83 -11.59 -13.44
CA GLY A 43 0.93 -10.90 -14.73
C GLY A 43 2.14 -11.37 -15.55
N VAL A 44 3.31 -11.47 -14.93
CA VAL A 44 4.52 -12.00 -15.60
C VAL A 44 4.32 -13.46 -16.01
N LEU A 45 3.78 -14.30 -15.11
CA LEU A 45 3.49 -15.70 -15.44
C LEU A 45 2.47 -15.82 -16.58
N THR A 46 1.43 -14.98 -16.59
CA THR A 46 0.44 -14.93 -17.68
C THR A 46 1.12 -14.60 -19.01
N LEU A 47 1.99 -13.59 -19.03
CA LEU A 47 2.71 -13.18 -20.24
C LEU A 47 3.62 -14.29 -20.77
N VAL A 48 4.40 -14.92 -19.88
CA VAL A 48 5.33 -15.99 -20.24
C VAL A 48 4.56 -17.23 -20.70
N VAL A 49 3.73 -17.80 -19.82
CA VAL A 49 3.03 -19.07 -20.07
C VAL A 49 2.02 -18.92 -21.21
N GLY A 50 1.21 -17.85 -21.19
CA GLY A 50 0.22 -17.58 -22.23
C GLY A 50 0.87 -17.17 -23.56
N GLY A 51 1.89 -16.31 -23.53
CA GLY A 51 2.60 -15.86 -24.72
C GLY A 51 3.29 -17.02 -25.44
N PHE A 52 4.06 -17.84 -24.73
CA PHE A 52 4.68 -19.03 -25.32
C PHE A 52 3.64 -20.06 -25.77
N GLY A 53 2.52 -20.21 -25.06
CA GLY A 53 1.41 -21.07 -25.48
C GLY A 53 0.80 -20.64 -26.82
N VAL A 54 0.54 -19.36 -26.99
CA VAL A 54 -0.01 -18.80 -28.23
C VAL A 54 0.98 -18.94 -29.37
N VAL A 55 2.28 -18.68 -29.14
CA VAL A 55 3.32 -18.89 -30.15
C VAL A 55 3.36 -20.35 -30.58
N ALA A 56 3.41 -21.30 -29.64
CA ALA A 56 3.45 -22.73 -29.94
C ALA A 56 2.18 -23.24 -30.65
N LEU A 57 1.02 -22.65 -30.36
CA LEU A 57 -0.22 -22.92 -31.10
C LEU A 57 -0.12 -22.49 -32.56
N VAL A 58 0.41 -21.30 -32.81
CA VAL A 58 0.50 -20.70 -34.15
C VAL A 58 1.60 -21.34 -34.97
N THR A 59 2.77 -21.61 -34.37
CA THR A 59 3.92 -22.17 -35.08
C THR A 59 3.89 -23.70 -35.16
N GLY A 60 3.04 -24.36 -34.37
CA GLY A 60 3.00 -25.81 -34.25
C GLY A 60 4.25 -26.42 -33.59
N THR A 61 5.19 -25.60 -33.10
CA THR A 61 6.44 -26.02 -32.48
C THR A 61 6.43 -25.66 -31.00
N PRO A 62 6.68 -26.60 -30.07
CA PRO A 62 7.00 -28.02 -30.27
C PRO A 62 5.79 -28.94 -30.54
N SER A 63 4.56 -28.56 -30.14
CA SER A 63 3.32 -29.20 -30.60
C SER A 63 2.10 -28.33 -30.32
N SER A 64 1.09 -28.40 -31.19
CA SER A 64 -0.15 -27.61 -31.04
C SER A 64 -0.96 -28.01 -29.80
N THR A 65 -0.97 -29.29 -29.43
CA THR A 65 -1.66 -29.76 -28.20
C THR A 65 -1.02 -29.17 -26.96
N LEU A 66 0.31 -29.13 -26.89
CA LEU A 66 1.03 -28.53 -25.78
C LEU A 66 0.79 -27.01 -25.75
N GLY A 67 0.83 -26.35 -26.91
CA GLY A 67 0.47 -24.94 -27.05
C GLY A 67 -0.94 -24.64 -26.53
N ALA A 68 -1.92 -25.48 -26.84
CA ALA A 68 -3.31 -25.34 -26.36
C ALA A 68 -3.38 -25.41 -24.83
N MET A 69 -2.68 -26.37 -24.22
CA MET A 69 -2.60 -26.49 -22.76
C MET A 69 -1.95 -25.26 -22.12
N PHE A 70 -0.79 -24.82 -22.62
CA PHE A 70 -0.11 -23.62 -22.11
C PHE A 70 -0.96 -22.36 -22.24
N THR A 71 -1.67 -22.21 -23.35
CA THR A 71 -2.61 -21.09 -23.55
C THR A 71 -3.77 -21.16 -22.55
N GLY A 72 -4.34 -22.35 -22.32
CA GLY A 72 -5.38 -22.55 -21.31
C GLY A 72 -4.92 -22.16 -19.90
N VAL A 73 -3.70 -22.57 -19.51
CA VAL A 73 -3.09 -22.16 -18.24
C VAL A 73 -2.87 -20.64 -18.20
N GLY A 74 -2.38 -20.05 -19.29
CA GLY A 74 -2.22 -18.60 -19.44
C GLY A 74 -3.54 -17.85 -19.22
N VAL A 75 -4.65 -18.32 -19.80
CA VAL A 75 -5.98 -17.73 -19.60
C VAL A 75 -6.43 -17.85 -18.14
N ALA A 76 -6.21 -18.99 -17.48
CA ALA A 76 -6.52 -19.16 -16.07
C ALA A 76 -5.72 -18.18 -15.18
N LEU A 77 -4.43 -18.00 -15.46
CA LEU A 77 -3.58 -17.02 -14.77
C LEU A 77 -4.03 -15.57 -15.04
N ALA A 78 -4.48 -15.26 -16.26
CA ALA A 78 -5.04 -13.95 -16.60
C ALA A 78 -6.30 -13.65 -15.78
N LEU A 79 -7.21 -14.61 -15.65
CA LEU A 79 -8.41 -14.50 -14.83
C LEU A 79 -8.06 -14.26 -13.35
N LEU A 80 -7.11 -15.02 -12.81
CA LEU A 80 -6.63 -14.82 -11.44
C LEU A 80 -6.03 -13.42 -11.25
N THR A 81 -5.20 -12.97 -12.19
CA THR A 81 -4.63 -11.61 -12.19
C THR A 81 -5.72 -10.55 -12.16
N PHE A 82 -6.74 -10.69 -13.02
CA PHE A 82 -7.88 -9.78 -13.07
C PHE A 82 -8.64 -9.72 -11.74
N LEU A 83 -8.90 -10.87 -11.10
CA LEU A 83 -9.57 -10.91 -9.80
C LEU A 83 -8.75 -10.20 -8.70
N VAL A 84 -7.43 -10.39 -8.69
CA VAL A 84 -6.53 -9.71 -7.75
C VAL A 84 -6.53 -8.21 -7.99
N VAL A 85 -6.40 -7.75 -9.24
CA VAL A 85 -6.46 -6.33 -9.60
C VAL A 85 -7.80 -5.72 -9.21
N ARG A 86 -8.91 -6.40 -9.48
CA ARG A 86 -10.25 -5.96 -9.06
C ARG A 86 -10.36 -5.84 -7.55
N LYS A 87 -9.73 -6.75 -6.79
CA LYS A 87 -9.67 -6.66 -5.32
C LYS A 87 -8.84 -5.47 -4.84
N ILE A 88 -7.74 -5.15 -5.52
CA ILE A 88 -6.94 -3.93 -5.24
C ILE A 88 -7.78 -2.69 -5.50
N GLN A 89 -8.45 -2.60 -6.66
CA GLN A 89 -9.31 -1.48 -7.01
C GLN A 89 -10.44 -1.30 -5.99
N ARG A 90 -11.12 -2.38 -5.60
CA ARG A 90 -12.15 -2.33 -4.55
C ARG A 90 -11.62 -1.76 -3.23
N ARG A 91 -10.39 -2.10 -2.83
CA ARG A 91 -9.76 -1.53 -1.62
C ARG A 91 -9.37 -0.06 -1.80
N ARG A 92 -9.00 0.36 -3.01
CA ARG A 92 -8.68 1.76 -3.33
C ARG A 92 -9.93 2.65 -3.36
N CYS A 93 -11.05 2.11 -3.82
CA CYS A 93 -12.33 2.82 -3.87
C CYS A 93 -13.13 2.77 -2.56
N GLN A 94 -12.61 2.14 -1.49
CA GLN A 94 -13.31 2.12 -0.21
C GLN A 94 -13.41 3.53 0.38
N PRO A 95 -14.59 3.95 0.87
CA PRO A 95 -14.75 5.23 1.55
C PRO A 95 -13.82 5.33 2.76
N LEU A 96 -13.24 6.52 2.97
CA LEU A 96 -12.25 6.78 4.02
C LEU A 96 -12.77 6.43 5.43
N GLY A 97 -14.07 6.64 5.68
CA GLY A 97 -14.71 6.31 6.95
C GLY A 97 -14.74 4.82 7.29
N HIS A 98 -14.57 3.92 6.31
CA HIS A 98 -14.45 2.48 6.55
C HIS A 98 -12.99 2.01 6.70
N CYS A 99 -12.01 2.88 6.42
CA CYS A 99 -10.61 2.55 6.55
C CYS A 99 -10.13 2.81 7.99
N ARG A 100 -9.71 1.75 8.70
CA ARG A 100 -9.14 1.92 10.03
C ARG A 100 -7.76 2.58 9.93
N PRO A 101 -7.53 3.75 10.56
CA PRO A 101 -6.24 4.41 10.53
C PRO A 101 -5.19 3.55 11.25
N VAL A 102 -4.00 3.51 10.68
CA VAL A 102 -2.83 2.88 11.29
C VAL A 102 -2.13 3.81 12.25
N ALA A 103 -2.16 5.12 11.99
CA ALA A 103 -1.76 6.11 12.97
C ALA A 103 -2.66 7.35 12.91
N VAL A 104 -2.76 8.03 14.06
CA VAL A 104 -3.52 9.26 14.24
C VAL A 104 -2.61 10.27 14.93
N ILE A 105 -2.53 11.46 14.36
CA ILE A 105 -1.89 12.63 14.96
C ILE A 105 -3.01 13.60 15.31
N ASP A 106 -3.15 14.01 16.58
CA ASP A 106 -4.07 15.09 17.00
C ASP A 106 -3.23 16.31 17.35
N ARG A 107 -3.21 17.31 16.45
CA ARG A 107 -2.42 18.53 16.62
C ARG A 107 -2.86 19.36 17.81
N LYS A 108 -4.17 19.41 18.07
CA LYS A 108 -4.74 20.18 19.18
C LYS A 108 -4.27 19.63 20.53
N LEU A 109 -4.14 18.32 20.65
CA LEU A 109 -3.68 17.68 21.88
C LEU A 109 -2.16 17.43 21.89
N GLY A 110 -1.48 17.62 20.76
CA GLY A 110 -0.07 17.25 20.61
C GLY A 110 0.16 15.75 20.83
N LEU A 111 -0.74 14.89 20.34
CA LEU A 111 -0.70 13.44 20.60
C LEU A 111 -0.57 12.63 19.33
N PHE A 112 0.15 11.52 19.44
CA PHE A 112 0.28 10.47 18.44
C PHE A 112 -0.27 9.14 18.99
N SER A 113 -1.06 8.44 18.18
CA SER A 113 -1.54 7.08 18.44
C SER A 113 -1.23 6.15 17.28
N TYR A 114 -0.80 4.92 17.58
CA TYR A 114 -0.60 3.87 16.60
C TYR A 114 -1.63 2.74 16.77
N ARG A 115 -2.46 2.52 15.75
CA ARG A 115 -3.52 1.49 15.66
C ARG A 115 -4.53 1.49 16.82
N GLY A 116 -4.66 2.61 17.53
CA GLY A 116 -5.47 2.72 18.76
C GLY A 116 -4.75 2.19 20.01
N GLY A 117 -3.44 2.00 19.95
CA GLY A 117 -2.59 1.70 21.09
C GLY A 117 -2.19 2.96 21.87
N ALA A 118 -1.10 2.85 22.63
CA ALA A 118 -0.61 3.87 23.54
C ALA A 118 -0.52 5.26 22.90
N LEU A 119 -0.93 6.28 23.66
CA LEU A 119 -0.80 7.69 23.29
C LEU A 119 0.59 8.18 23.68
N VAL A 120 1.27 8.81 22.74
CA VAL A 120 2.62 9.38 22.94
C VAL A 120 2.54 10.87 22.61
N GLN A 121 3.31 11.71 23.30
CA GLN A 121 3.41 13.11 22.92
C GLN A 121 4.09 13.25 21.56
N LEU A 122 3.50 14.08 20.69
CA LEU A 122 3.88 14.21 19.28
C LEU A 122 5.31 14.74 19.11
N ASP A 123 5.79 15.57 20.02
CA ASP A 123 7.15 16.12 20.06
C ASP A 123 8.22 15.05 20.35
N GLN A 124 7.83 13.95 20.99
CA GLN A 124 8.68 12.79 21.24
C GLN A 124 8.65 11.75 20.10
N VAL A 125 7.86 12.00 19.04
CA VAL A 125 7.72 11.08 17.91
C VAL A 125 8.49 11.61 16.71
N GLN A 126 9.41 10.78 16.19
CA GLN A 126 10.10 11.07 14.93
C GLN A 126 9.67 10.07 13.86
N PHE A 127 9.27 10.57 12.70
CA PHE A 127 8.95 9.73 11.55
C PHE A 127 10.20 9.52 10.70
N ALA A 128 10.47 8.28 10.30
CA ALA A 128 11.66 7.96 9.51
C ALA A 128 11.40 6.84 8.51
N ARG A 129 12.19 6.84 7.43
CA ARG A 129 12.35 5.71 6.53
C ARG A 129 13.52 4.84 7.01
N LYS A 130 13.23 3.62 7.46
CA LYS A 130 14.26 2.63 7.83
C LYS A 130 14.39 1.57 6.73
N LEU A 131 15.59 1.44 6.19
CA LEU A 131 15.98 0.30 5.36
C LEU A 131 16.12 -0.94 6.24
N GLN A 132 15.90 -2.11 5.67
CA GLN A 132 16.11 -3.39 6.35
C GLN A 132 16.96 -4.32 5.50
N ILE A 133 17.72 -5.18 6.17
CA ILE A 133 18.45 -6.27 5.54
C ILE A 133 17.42 -7.28 5.02
N GLY A 134 17.42 -7.55 3.72
CA GLY A 134 16.45 -8.41 3.04
C GLY A 134 15.63 -7.65 2.00
N PRO A 135 14.35 -7.32 2.26
CA PRO A 135 13.53 -6.61 1.28
C PRO A 135 14.09 -5.21 1.00
N SER A 136 14.35 -4.91 -0.27
CA SER A 136 14.93 -3.67 -0.77
C SER A 136 14.05 -2.42 -0.64
N SER A 137 12.86 -2.55 -0.02
CA SER A 137 11.92 -1.44 0.17
C SER A 137 11.98 -0.87 1.59
N PRO A 138 12.15 0.45 1.75
CA PRO A 138 12.18 1.08 3.07
C PRO A 138 10.85 0.90 3.80
N LYS A 139 10.90 0.96 5.13
CA LYS A 139 9.71 0.99 6.00
C LYS A 139 9.50 2.39 6.53
N LEU A 140 8.25 2.84 6.54
CA LEU A 140 7.83 4.03 7.26
C LEU A 140 7.63 3.63 8.71
N VAL A 141 8.37 4.27 9.61
CA VAL A 141 8.30 4.00 11.05
C VAL A 141 8.08 5.29 11.83
N ALA A 142 7.39 5.15 12.96
CA ALA A 142 7.35 6.15 14.02
C ALA A 142 8.32 5.68 15.13
N VAL A 143 9.35 6.46 15.39
CA VAL A 143 10.27 6.25 16.51
C VAL A 143 9.71 6.99 17.71
N THR A 144 9.41 6.25 18.76
CA THR A 144 8.81 6.75 20.02
C THR A 144 9.71 6.34 21.19
N PRO A 145 9.56 6.95 22.39
CA PRO A 145 10.29 6.52 23.58
C PRO A 145 10.06 5.05 23.93
N GLY A 146 8.87 4.51 23.63
CA GLY A 146 8.52 3.11 23.82
C GLY A 146 9.03 2.17 22.73
N GLY A 147 9.79 2.67 21.75
CA GLY A 147 10.38 1.88 20.66
C GLY A 147 9.94 2.33 19.26
N THR A 148 10.35 1.55 18.25
CA THR A 148 10.05 1.82 16.83
C THR A 148 8.78 1.09 16.38
N LEU A 149 7.77 1.83 15.93
CA LEU A 149 6.48 1.33 15.44
C LEU A 149 6.44 1.39 13.91
N VAL A 150 6.09 0.29 13.24
CA VAL A 150 6.04 0.23 11.76
C VAL A 150 4.67 0.67 11.25
N LEU A 151 4.61 1.85 10.63
CA LEU A 151 3.38 2.39 10.05
C LEU A 151 3.01 1.70 8.74
N LYS A 152 3.98 1.60 7.83
CA LYS A 152 3.81 0.90 6.55
C LYS A 152 5.13 0.31 6.09
N ARG A 153 5.07 -0.89 5.52
CA ARG A 153 6.20 -1.43 4.75
C ARG A 153 6.06 -0.94 3.32
N GLY A 154 7.10 -0.29 2.79
CA GLY A 154 7.11 0.14 1.40
C GLY A 154 7.03 -1.05 0.46
N ASN A 155 6.41 -0.84 -0.68
CA ASN A 155 6.32 -1.83 -1.74
C ASN A 155 6.29 -1.11 -3.09
N PRO A 156 7.19 -1.45 -4.04
CA PRO A 156 7.31 -0.75 -5.31
C PRO A 156 6.05 -0.92 -6.18
N PHE A 157 5.32 -2.02 -6.02
CA PHE A 157 4.14 -2.35 -6.82
C PHE A 157 2.86 -1.68 -6.31
N ASP A 158 2.87 -1.13 -5.08
CA ASP A 158 1.71 -0.42 -4.52
C ASP A 158 1.91 1.10 -4.40
N GLY A 159 2.98 1.63 -5.02
CA GLY A 159 3.35 3.06 -5.05
C GLY A 159 4.26 3.50 -3.89
N GLY A 160 4.60 2.59 -2.98
CA GLY A 160 5.62 2.83 -1.96
C GLY A 160 5.20 3.80 -0.85
N ILE A 161 6.19 4.45 -0.25
CA ILE A 161 5.99 5.37 0.89
C ILE A 161 5.97 6.84 0.44
N GLY A 162 6.63 7.20 -0.67
CA GLY A 162 6.81 8.60 -1.07
C GLY A 162 7.57 9.43 -0.03
N GLY A 163 7.30 10.74 0.03
CA GLY A 163 7.83 11.68 1.03
C GLY A 163 6.95 11.82 2.28
N VAL A 164 6.22 10.76 2.65
CA VAL A 164 5.26 10.82 3.78
C VAL A 164 5.95 11.01 5.12
N ASP A 165 7.17 10.52 5.30
CA ASP A 165 7.98 10.79 6.50
C ASP A 165 8.27 12.27 6.68
N GLU A 166 8.65 12.97 5.62
CA GLU A 166 8.91 14.42 5.64
C GLU A 166 7.63 15.19 5.97
N LEU A 167 6.51 14.84 5.34
CA LEU A 167 5.20 15.43 5.62
C LEU A 167 4.77 15.20 7.08
N LEU A 168 4.92 13.98 7.62
CA LEU A 168 4.51 13.70 9.00
C LEU A 168 5.41 14.44 9.99
N ASN A 169 6.70 14.59 9.70
CA ASN A 169 7.59 15.42 10.52
C ASN A 169 7.25 16.91 10.43
N SER A 170 6.85 17.43 9.27
CA SER A 170 6.43 18.83 9.15
C SER A 170 5.15 19.08 9.93
N VAL A 171 4.19 18.15 9.88
CA VAL A 171 2.96 18.18 10.68
C VAL A 171 3.26 18.12 12.18
N ALA A 172 4.20 17.27 12.60
CA ALA A 172 4.57 17.12 14.00
C ALA A 172 5.23 18.38 14.59
N ARG A 173 5.87 19.20 13.75
CA ARG A 173 6.56 20.45 14.14
C ARG A 173 5.70 21.70 13.96
N ALA A 174 4.67 21.64 13.12
CA ALA A 174 3.72 22.72 12.93
C ALA A 174 2.80 22.82 14.17
N LYS A 175 3.13 23.76 15.06
CA LYS A 175 2.29 24.14 16.20
C LYS A 175 1.04 24.90 15.73
#